data_AF-A0A353XRY2-F1
#
_entry.id   AF-A0A353XRY2-F1
#
_cell.length_a   1.000
_cell.length_b   1.000
_cell.length_c   1.000
_cell.angle_alpha   90.00
_cell.angle_beta   90.00
_cell.angle_gamma   90.00
#
_symmetry.space_group_name_H-M   'P 1'
#
loop_
_entity.id
_entity.type
_entity.pdbx_description
1 polymer ?
#
loop_
_entity_poly.entity_id
_entity_poly.type
_entity_poly.pdbx_seq_one_letter_code
_entity_poly.pdbx_strand_id
1 'polypeptide(L)'
;MKPLNLSKIFSALFITGATLMLTACDKSETTDPVVNTEAGAKQQDSEALIKQHAAMFSGCYTVSHDEPAQIKVSQQPQGLVMQMKEPKSANRVWDDPEPLEVMPMDKVSKYFSVDPKNVEGIIGRPDRVLVMAQVKQAYVNIDPTLDSQYLGYILQGANTIYKVECDDTPAEELSESAAQNKDSVGNITIKPAGNVATQ
;
A
#
# COMPACT_ATOMS: atom_id res chain seq x y z
N MET A 1 38.83 -23.14 -52.48
CA MET A 1 39.16 -24.59 -52.46
C MET A 1 38.07 -25.31 -51.68
N LYS A 2 37.50 -26.36 -52.29
CA LYS A 2 36.57 -27.42 -51.84
C LYS A 2 35.30 -27.11 -51.00
N PRO A 3 34.15 -27.76 -51.34
CA PRO A 3 32.81 -27.57 -50.75
C PRO A 3 32.38 -28.72 -49.80
N LEU A 4 31.22 -28.58 -49.15
CA LEU A 4 30.31 -29.62 -48.57
C LEU A 4 29.02 -28.87 -48.17
N ASN A 5 27.80 -29.00 -48.69
CA ASN A 5 26.97 -30.01 -49.36
C ASN A 5 26.25 -31.02 -48.42
N LEU A 6 24.95 -31.19 -48.73
CA LEU A 6 23.93 -32.12 -48.20
C LEU A 6 23.34 -31.82 -46.80
N SER A 7 22.03 -31.94 -46.54
CA SER A 7 20.96 -32.64 -47.28
C SER A 7 19.59 -32.02 -47.06
N LYS A 8 18.80 -32.05 -48.14
CA LYS A 8 17.35 -31.84 -48.27
C LYS A 8 16.60 -33.06 -47.65
N ILE A 9 15.32 -32.99 -47.22
CA ILE A 9 14.07 -33.33 -47.97
C ILE A 9 12.97 -33.47 -46.87
N PHE A 10 11.92 -32.63 -46.76
CA PHE A 10 10.61 -32.54 -47.44
C PHE A 10 9.41 -33.19 -46.69
N SER A 11 8.31 -32.41 -46.63
CA SER A 11 6.86 -32.77 -46.71
C SER A 11 6.26 -33.69 -45.62
N ALA A 12 5.01 -33.56 -45.15
CA ALA A 12 3.76 -32.95 -45.67
C ALA A 12 2.88 -32.55 -44.46
N LEU A 13 2.18 -31.41 -44.44
CA LEU A 13 0.78 -31.19 -44.86
C LEU A 13 -0.22 -32.26 -44.36
N PHE A 14 -1.25 -31.86 -43.58
CA PHE A 14 -2.69 -32.19 -43.70
C PHE A 14 -3.43 -31.73 -42.40
N ILE A 15 -4.15 -30.60 -42.44
CA ILE A 15 -5.62 -30.44 -42.52
C ILE A 15 -6.36 -30.39 -41.16
N THR A 16 -7.06 -29.27 -41.03
CA THR A 16 -8.20 -28.86 -40.18
C THR A 16 -9.18 -29.92 -39.68
N GLY A 17 -9.83 -29.65 -38.55
CA GLY A 17 -11.18 -30.16 -38.28
C GLY A 17 -11.62 -30.13 -36.81
N ALA A 18 -12.52 -29.22 -36.46
CA ALA A 18 -13.24 -29.22 -35.19
C ALA A 18 -14.35 -30.29 -35.17
N THR A 19 -14.64 -30.90 -34.01
CA THR A 19 -15.98 -30.99 -33.36
C THR A 19 -16.00 -31.87 -32.11
N LEU A 20 -16.48 -31.27 -31.02
CA LEU A 20 -17.45 -31.70 -29.99
C LEU A 20 -17.81 -33.20 -29.75
N MET A 21 -17.67 -33.58 -28.47
CA MET A 21 -18.59 -34.31 -27.55
C MET A 21 -19.04 -35.76 -27.85
N LEU A 22 -18.80 -36.69 -26.91
CA LEU A 22 -19.80 -37.29 -25.98
C LEU A 22 -19.27 -38.59 -25.31
N THR A 23 -19.41 -38.61 -23.97
CA THR A 23 -19.77 -39.74 -23.07
C THR A 23 -19.14 -41.12 -23.27
N ALA A 24 -18.34 -41.53 -22.27
CA ALA A 24 -18.27 -42.92 -21.83
C ALA A 24 -18.55 -42.96 -20.31
N CYS A 25 -19.72 -43.49 -19.94
CA CYS A 25 -19.99 -44.00 -18.60
C CYS A 25 -19.39 -45.40 -18.54
N ASP A 26 -18.43 -45.63 -17.65
CA ASP A 26 -18.14 -46.97 -17.16
C ASP A 26 -18.20 -46.95 -15.62
N LYS A 27 -19.12 -47.76 -15.08
CA LYS A 27 -19.16 -48.13 -13.67
C LYS A 27 -18.36 -49.42 -13.53
N SER A 28 -17.34 -49.44 -12.67
CA SER A 28 -17.19 -50.46 -11.63
C SER A 28 -16.06 -50.09 -10.66
N GLU A 29 -16.30 -50.47 -9.41
CA GLU A 29 -15.65 -50.07 -8.16
C GLU A 29 -14.15 -50.32 -8.11
N THR A 30 -13.39 -49.39 -7.54
CA THR A 30 -12.32 -49.67 -6.55
C THR A 30 -12.06 -48.40 -5.74
N THR A 31 -12.03 -48.56 -4.43
CA THR A 31 -11.67 -47.65 -3.33
C THR A 31 -10.53 -46.66 -3.60
N ASP A 32 -10.78 -45.38 -3.26
CA ASP A 32 -9.92 -44.28 -2.75
C ASP A 32 -8.39 -44.30 -2.96
N PRO A 33 -7.75 -43.15 -3.26
CA PRO A 33 -7.91 -41.93 -2.45
C PRO A 33 -8.27 -40.65 -3.22
N VAL A 34 -9.09 -39.85 -2.53
CA VAL A 34 -9.32 -38.42 -2.72
C VAL A 34 -8.01 -37.69 -3.05
N VAL A 35 -7.89 -37.24 -4.30
CA VAL A 35 -6.98 -36.16 -4.67
C VAL A 35 -7.61 -34.87 -4.17
N ASN A 36 -7.21 -34.46 -2.96
CA ASN A 36 -7.52 -33.13 -2.45
C ASN A 36 -6.96 -32.11 -3.44
N THR A 37 -7.87 -31.38 -4.08
CA THR A 37 -7.56 -30.30 -5.00
C THR A 37 -7.09 -29.09 -4.20
N GLU A 38 -5.78 -28.98 -3.97
CA GLU A 38 -5.13 -27.90 -3.20
C GLU A 38 -5.24 -26.50 -3.86
N ALA A 39 -5.71 -26.42 -5.11
CA ALA A 39 -5.84 -25.16 -5.84
C ALA A 39 -7.04 -24.32 -5.37
N GLY A 40 -8.14 -24.95 -4.94
CA GLY A 40 -9.32 -24.23 -4.44
C GLY A 40 -9.14 -23.67 -3.02
N ALA A 41 -8.37 -24.37 -2.19
CA ALA A 41 -8.14 -23.99 -0.78
C ALA A 41 -7.27 -22.72 -0.65
N LYS A 42 -6.24 -22.55 -1.50
CA LYS A 42 -5.34 -21.38 -1.43
C LYS A 42 -6.00 -20.07 -1.89
N GLN A 43 -6.92 -20.15 -2.85
CA GLN A 43 -7.55 -18.96 -3.42
C GLN A 43 -8.67 -18.42 -2.52
N GLN A 44 -9.43 -19.32 -1.88
CA GLN A 44 -10.48 -18.95 -0.92
C GLN A 44 -9.90 -18.38 0.40
N ASP A 45 -8.75 -18.90 0.85
CA ASP A 45 -8.02 -18.39 2.01
C ASP A 45 -7.47 -16.97 1.75
N SER A 46 -6.90 -16.74 0.56
CA SER A 46 -6.41 -15.41 0.16
C SER A 46 -7.53 -14.37 0.04
N GLU A 47 -8.69 -14.72 -0.51
CA GLU A 47 -9.81 -13.77 -0.66
C GLU A 47 -10.43 -13.41 0.70
N ALA A 48 -10.59 -14.40 1.59
CA ALA A 48 -11.08 -14.18 2.95
C ALA A 48 -10.12 -13.29 3.75
N LEU A 49 -8.81 -13.54 3.63
CA LEU A 49 -7.78 -12.73 4.28
C LEU A 49 -7.80 -11.27 3.80
N ILE A 50 -7.94 -11.05 2.49
CA ILE A 50 -8.06 -9.70 1.91
C ILE A 50 -9.33 -9.01 2.42
N LYS A 51 -10.48 -9.70 2.47
CA LYS A 51 -11.73 -9.13 3.00
C LYS A 51 -11.62 -8.74 4.47
N GLN A 52 -10.96 -9.57 5.29
CA GLN A 52 -10.70 -9.25 6.68
C GLN A 52 -9.85 -7.98 6.81
N HIS A 53 -8.77 -7.88 6.04
CA HIS A 53 -7.91 -6.69 6.07
C HIS A 53 -8.61 -5.47 5.45
N ALA A 54 -9.50 -5.65 4.48
CA ALA A 54 -10.33 -4.57 3.96
C ALA A 54 -11.29 -4.02 5.00
N ALA A 55 -11.93 -4.87 5.79
CA ALA A 55 -12.76 -4.42 6.91
C ALA A 55 -11.96 -3.63 7.96
N MET A 56 -10.70 -4.03 8.16
CA MET A 56 -9.78 -3.41 9.11
C MET A 56 -9.27 -2.04 8.64
N PHE A 57 -8.83 -1.96 7.39
CA PHE A 57 -8.02 -0.86 6.87
C PHE A 57 -8.72 0.03 5.84
N SER A 58 -9.87 -0.34 5.27
CA SER A 58 -10.53 0.55 4.31
C SER A 58 -10.98 1.83 5.01
N GLY A 59 -10.66 2.98 4.41
CA GLY A 59 -10.95 4.31 4.93
C GLY A 59 -9.89 5.32 4.54
N CYS A 60 -9.99 6.51 5.12
CA CYS A 60 -9.08 7.61 4.85
C CYS A 60 -8.30 7.98 6.11
N TYR A 61 -7.04 8.38 5.92
CA TYR A 61 -6.06 8.56 6.98
C TYR A 61 -5.29 9.86 6.84
N THR A 62 -4.89 10.39 7.99
CA THR A 62 -4.02 11.56 8.12
C THR A 62 -2.98 11.30 9.22
N VAL A 63 -1.86 12.00 9.16
CA VAL A 63 -0.82 11.98 10.20
C VAL A 63 -1.09 12.99 11.32
N SER A 64 -2.10 13.85 11.16
CA SER A 64 -2.48 14.89 12.13
C SER A 64 -4.00 14.94 12.27
N HIS A 65 -4.50 14.98 13.51
CA HIS A 65 -5.93 15.08 13.82
C HIS A 65 -6.63 16.28 13.16
N ASP A 66 -5.89 17.37 12.95
CA ASP A 66 -6.43 18.64 12.48
C ASP A 66 -6.30 18.81 10.95
N GLU A 67 -5.77 17.80 10.26
CA GLU A 67 -5.56 17.85 8.82
C GLU A 67 -6.54 16.94 8.07
N PRO A 68 -6.95 17.32 6.84
CA PRO A 68 -7.76 16.46 5.99
C PRO A 68 -7.04 15.15 5.68
N ALA A 69 -7.81 14.14 5.24
CA ALA A 69 -7.26 12.87 4.79
C ALA A 69 -6.21 13.06 3.68
N GLN A 70 -5.04 12.44 3.84
CA GLN A 70 -3.95 12.44 2.84
C GLN A 70 -3.72 11.07 2.21
N ILE A 71 -4.18 10.00 2.85
CA ILE A 71 -4.05 8.62 2.38
C ILE A 71 -5.45 8.01 2.35
N LYS A 72 -5.79 7.32 1.27
CA LYS A 72 -7.02 6.52 1.15
C LYS A 72 -6.63 5.06 0.95
N VAL A 73 -7.23 4.17 1.73
CA VAL A 73 -7.14 2.72 1.54
C VAL A 73 -8.51 2.20 1.14
N SER A 74 -8.55 1.39 0.09
CA SER A 74 -9.80 0.80 -0.40
C SER A 74 -9.58 -0.61 -0.95
N GLN A 75 -10.67 -1.39 -1.02
CA GLN A 75 -10.67 -2.68 -1.70
C GLN A 75 -11.10 -2.51 -3.16
N GLN A 76 -10.33 -3.09 -4.06
CA GLN A 76 -10.60 -3.18 -5.50
C GLN A 76 -10.56 -4.66 -5.95
N PRO A 77 -10.97 -4.99 -7.19
CA PRO A 77 -10.97 -6.39 -7.67
C PRO A 77 -9.61 -7.09 -7.55
N GLN A 78 -8.51 -6.34 -7.70
CA GLN A 78 -7.14 -6.83 -7.60
C GLN A 78 -6.59 -6.93 -6.16
N GLY A 79 -7.37 -6.51 -5.15
CA GLY A 79 -6.97 -6.54 -3.74
C GLY A 79 -7.09 -5.19 -3.05
N LEU A 80 -6.31 -5.00 -1.99
CA LEU A 80 -6.22 -3.70 -1.32
C LEU A 80 -5.34 -2.76 -2.12
N VAL A 81 -5.75 -1.50 -2.16
CA VAL A 81 -4.98 -0.43 -2.77
C VAL A 81 -4.93 0.76 -1.84
N MET A 82 -3.87 1.54 -1.99
CA MET A 82 -3.78 2.88 -1.47
C MET A 82 -3.83 3.91 -2.58
N GLN A 83 -4.29 5.10 -2.23
CA GLN A 83 -4.16 6.31 -3.04
C GLN A 83 -3.69 7.43 -2.13
N MET A 84 -2.80 8.28 -2.64
CA MET A 84 -2.42 9.54 -2.01
C MET A 84 -3.28 10.68 -2.53
N LYS A 85 -3.48 11.68 -1.67
CA LYS A 85 -4.17 12.89 -2.07
C LYS A 85 -3.26 13.74 -2.96
N GLU A 86 -3.82 14.22 -4.06
CA GLU A 86 -3.11 15.01 -5.05
C GLU A 86 -3.34 16.52 -4.81
N PRO A 87 -2.35 17.36 -5.16
CA PRO A 87 -2.52 18.81 -5.10
C PRO A 87 -3.61 19.28 -6.06
N LYS A 88 -4.14 20.47 -5.82
CA LYS A 88 -5.16 21.12 -6.66
C LYS A 88 -4.82 21.15 -8.16
N SER A 89 -3.54 21.17 -8.52
CA SER A 89 -3.06 21.19 -9.90
C SER A 89 -3.21 19.86 -10.66
N ALA A 90 -3.47 18.75 -9.98
CA ALA A 90 -3.44 17.41 -10.57
C ALA A 90 -4.70 17.01 -11.38
N ASN A 91 -5.74 17.86 -11.43
CA ASN A 91 -7.03 17.58 -12.08
C ASN A 91 -7.80 16.33 -11.57
N ARG A 92 -7.29 15.69 -10.50
CA ARG A 92 -7.91 14.59 -9.76
C ARG A 92 -7.65 14.82 -8.27
N VAL A 93 -8.47 14.22 -7.43
CA VAL A 93 -8.36 14.36 -5.97
C VAL A 93 -7.40 13.34 -5.37
N TRP A 94 -7.52 12.10 -5.84
CA TRP A 94 -6.72 10.96 -5.41
C TRP A 94 -5.87 10.53 -6.61
N ASP A 95 -4.63 10.12 -6.35
CA ASP A 95 -3.71 9.59 -7.36
C ASP A 95 -4.16 8.22 -7.90
N ASP A 96 -3.30 7.59 -8.71
CA ASP A 96 -3.57 6.27 -9.25
C ASP A 96 -3.44 5.19 -8.16
N PRO A 97 -4.37 4.21 -8.10
CA PRO A 97 -4.32 3.16 -7.08
C PRO A 97 -3.04 2.34 -7.11
N GLU A 98 -2.33 2.33 -5.98
CA GLU A 98 -1.13 1.52 -5.76
C GLU A 98 -1.46 0.29 -4.90
N PRO A 99 -0.93 -0.90 -5.20
CA PRO A 99 -1.27 -2.13 -4.47
C PRO A 99 -0.75 -2.11 -3.04
N LEU A 100 -1.56 -2.66 -2.13
CA LEU A 100 -1.17 -3.03 -0.77
C LEU A 100 -1.21 -4.55 -0.63
N GLU A 101 -0.26 -5.09 0.11
CA GLU A 101 -0.24 -6.50 0.49
C GLU A 101 -0.47 -6.68 1.99
N VAL A 102 -1.11 -7.78 2.34
CA VAL A 102 -1.15 -8.27 3.72
C VAL A 102 0.24 -8.74 4.09
N MET A 103 0.75 -8.25 5.21
CA MET A 103 2.09 -8.57 5.68
C MET A 103 2.02 -9.60 6.81
N PRO A 104 3.05 -10.44 6.98
CA PRO A 104 3.09 -11.37 8.09
C PRO A 104 3.37 -10.64 9.41
N MET A 105 2.75 -11.12 10.49
CA MET A 105 2.85 -10.51 11.83
C MET A 105 4.26 -10.50 12.41
N ASP A 106 5.15 -11.38 11.93
CA ASP A 106 6.57 -11.40 12.29
C ASP A 106 7.33 -10.14 11.84
N LYS A 107 6.73 -9.30 10.99
CA LYS A 107 7.30 -8.03 10.53
C LYS A 107 6.94 -6.83 11.38
N VAL A 108 6.04 -6.95 12.35
CA VAL A 108 5.60 -5.80 13.18
C VAL A 108 6.79 -5.07 13.79
N SER A 109 7.67 -5.79 14.49
CA SER A 109 8.81 -5.20 15.20
C SER A 109 9.89 -4.61 14.28
N LYS A 110 9.80 -4.83 12.95
CA LYS A 110 10.68 -4.17 11.98
C LYS A 110 10.25 -2.72 11.73
N TYR A 111 8.96 -2.43 11.80
CA TYR A 111 8.39 -1.13 11.41
C TYR A 111 7.83 -0.34 12.60
N PHE A 112 7.42 -1.02 13.67
CA PHE A 112 6.76 -0.41 14.81
C PHE A 112 7.37 -0.85 16.13
N SER A 113 7.54 0.09 17.06
CA SER A 113 8.00 -0.17 18.43
C SER A 113 6.84 -0.60 19.33
N VAL A 114 6.08 -1.62 18.91
CA VAL A 114 4.96 -2.21 19.67
C VAL A 114 5.12 -3.72 19.78
N ASP A 115 4.60 -4.31 20.85
CA ASP A 115 4.57 -5.76 21.00
C ASP A 115 3.64 -6.38 19.93
N PRO A 116 4.12 -7.31 19.09
CA PRO A 116 3.30 -7.94 18.04
C PRO A 116 2.00 -8.57 18.56
N LYS A 117 1.92 -8.98 19.84
CA LYS A 117 0.69 -9.53 20.43
C LYS A 117 -0.45 -8.50 20.53
N ASN A 118 -0.13 -7.21 20.44
CA ASN A 118 -1.07 -6.10 20.53
C ASN A 118 -1.51 -5.59 19.15
N VAL A 119 -0.99 -6.15 18.06
CA VAL A 119 -1.36 -5.82 16.68
C VAL A 119 -2.40 -6.82 16.17
N GLU A 120 -3.41 -6.34 15.45
CA GLU A 120 -4.49 -7.15 14.86
C GLU A 120 -4.27 -7.45 13.38
N GLY A 121 -3.54 -6.58 12.68
CA GLY A 121 -3.16 -6.78 11.28
C GLY A 121 -2.12 -5.78 10.82
N ILE A 122 -1.46 -6.10 9.71
CA ILE A 122 -0.44 -5.27 9.08
C ILE A 122 -0.57 -5.36 7.56
N ILE A 123 -0.56 -4.22 6.90
CA ILE A 123 -0.54 -4.11 5.44
C ILE A 123 0.58 -3.16 5.02
N GLY A 124 1.02 -3.24 3.77
CA GLY A 124 1.98 -2.27 3.27
C GLY A 124 2.13 -2.30 1.76
N ARG A 125 2.73 -1.24 1.23
CA ARG A 125 3.17 -1.22 -0.17
C ARG A 125 4.26 -2.26 -0.39
N PRO A 126 4.35 -2.88 -1.58
CA PRO A 126 5.45 -3.78 -1.93
C PRO A 126 6.85 -3.14 -1.76
N ASP A 127 6.97 -1.83 -1.99
CA ASP A 127 8.23 -1.07 -1.84
C ASP A 127 8.53 -0.61 -0.41
N ARG A 128 7.61 -0.82 0.53
CA ARG A 128 7.71 -0.43 1.96
C ARG A 128 7.82 1.06 2.22
N VAL A 129 7.45 1.91 1.26
CA VAL A 129 7.34 3.36 1.50
C VAL A 129 6.25 3.68 2.52
N LEU A 130 5.17 2.88 2.50
CA LEU A 130 4.11 2.88 3.50
C LEU A 130 3.92 1.46 4.05
N VAL A 131 3.91 1.34 5.38
CA VAL A 131 3.40 0.17 6.11
C VAL A 131 2.41 0.67 7.15
N MET A 132 1.27 0.00 7.29
CA MET A 132 0.24 0.34 8.25
C MET A 132 -0.04 -0.85 9.16
N ALA A 133 -0.24 -0.58 10.45
CA ALA A 133 -0.70 -1.57 11.41
C ALA A 133 -1.93 -1.07 12.15
N GLN A 134 -2.83 -1.99 12.50
CA GLN A 134 -3.89 -1.71 13.45
C GLN A 134 -3.56 -2.39 14.78
N VAL A 135 -3.58 -1.64 15.87
CA VAL A 135 -3.44 -2.15 17.23
C VAL A 135 -4.81 -2.38 17.88
N LYS A 136 -4.85 -3.33 18.82
CA LYS A 136 -6.03 -3.60 19.65
C LYS A 136 -6.46 -2.33 20.38
N GLN A 137 -7.76 -2.02 20.40
CA GLN A 137 -8.29 -0.86 21.14
C GLN A 137 -7.87 -0.88 22.62
N ALA A 138 -7.84 -2.06 23.24
CA ALA A 138 -7.42 -2.21 24.62
C ALA A 138 -5.98 -1.74 24.86
N TYR A 139 -5.10 -1.81 23.85
CA TYR A 139 -3.72 -1.34 23.93
C TYR A 139 -3.62 0.18 23.86
N VAL A 140 -4.40 0.82 22.98
CA VAL A 140 -4.51 2.29 22.88
C VAL A 140 -4.96 2.90 24.21
N ASN A 141 -5.89 2.24 24.92
CA ASN A 141 -6.40 2.76 26.19
C ASN A 141 -5.39 2.71 27.35
N ILE A 142 -4.30 1.94 27.23
CA ILE A 142 -3.31 1.75 28.31
C ILE A 142 -1.95 2.39 27.99
N ASP A 143 -1.62 2.59 26.72
CA ASP A 143 -0.37 3.20 26.30
C ASP A 143 -0.62 4.67 25.94
N PRO A 144 -0.22 5.64 26.78
CA PRO A 144 -0.47 7.06 26.51
C PRO A 144 0.31 7.60 25.31
N THR A 145 1.24 6.83 24.74
CA THR A 145 1.95 7.20 23.50
C THR A 145 1.15 6.88 22.24
N LEU A 146 0.04 6.12 22.38
CA LEU A 146 -0.87 5.76 21.30
C LEU A 146 -2.22 6.42 21.51
N ASP A 147 -2.48 7.46 20.73
CA ASP A 147 -3.75 8.19 20.71
C ASP A 147 -4.70 7.74 19.57
N SER A 148 -4.28 6.73 18.78
CA SER A 148 -5.09 6.08 17.75
C SER A 148 -4.78 4.58 17.67
N GLN A 149 -5.74 3.82 17.13
CA GLN A 149 -5.56 2.40 16.81
C GLN A 149 -4.66 2.14 15.60
N TYR A 150 -4.31 3.17 14.84
CA TYR A 150 -3.60 3.00 13.58
C TYR A 150 -2.19 3.57 13.65
N LEU A 151 -1.24 2.79 13.17
CA LEU A 151 0.16 3.18 13.03
C LEU A 151 0.53 3.23 11.55
N GLY A 152 1.32 4.22 11.17
CA GLY A 152 1.88 4.39 9.83
C GLY A 152 3.39 4.51 9.89
N TYR A 153 4.09 3.61 9.20
CA TYR A 153 5.51 3.75 8.90
C TYR A 153 5.64 4.36 7.51
N ILE A 154 6.01 5.63 7.45
CA ILE A 154 6.06 6.43 6.22
C ILE A 154 7.49 6.95 6.06
N LEU A 155 8.13 6.65 4.92
CA LEU A 155 9.48 7.16 4.60
C LEU A 155 10.50 7.01 5.75
N GLN A 156 10.48 5.87 6.43
CA GLN A 156 11.37 5.52 7.55
C GLN A 156 11.01 6.06 8.94
N GLY A 157 9.89 6.78 9.09
CA GLY A 157 9.37 7.21 10.39
C GLY A 157 8.09 6.46 10.77
N ALA A 158 8.06 5.86 11.96
CA ALA A 158 6.84 5.34 12.56
C ALA A 158 6.07 6.47 13.26
N ASN A 159 4.81 6.64 12.89
CA ASN A 159 3.92 7.65 13.44
C ASN A 159 2.57 7.01 13.79
N THR A 160 1.89 7.58 14.77
CA THR A 160 0.46 7.35 14.92
C THR A 160 -0.27 8.03 13.76
N ILE A 161 -1.26 7.36 13.19
CA ILE A 161 -2.10 7.92 12.13
C ILE A 161 -3.57 7.82 12.53
N TYR A 162 -4.39 8.69 11.98
CA TYR A 162 -5.79 8.84 12.39
C TYR A 162 -6.67 8.48 11.23
N LYS A 163 -7.63 7.59 11.48
CA LYS A 163 -8.70 7.32 10.55
C LYS A 163 -9.71 8.46 10.63
N VAL A 164 -9.93 9.14 9.51
CA VAL A 164 -10.79 10.33 9.40
C VAL A 164 -11.79 10.16 8.25
N GLU A 165 -12.71 11.11 8.12
CA GLU A 165 -13.60 11.16 6.97
C GLU A 165 -12.79 11.33 5.67
N CYS A 166 -13.24 10.66 4.62
CA CYS A 166 -12.63 10.84 3.31
C CYS A 166 -12.95 12.24 2.78
N ASP A 167 -11.91 12.96 2.42
CA ASP A 167 -12.04 14.28 1.83
C ASP A 167 -11.82 14.18 0.31
N ASP A 168 -12.92 14.19 -0.44
CA ASP A 168 -12.95 14.16 -1.90
C ASP A 168 -12.77 15.55 -2.55
N THR A 169 -12.32 16.56 -1.80
CA THR A 169 -11.87 17.84 -2.36
C THR A 169 -10.37 17.80 -2.71
N PRO A 170 -9.87 18.46 -3.77
CA PRO A 170 -8.42 18.49 -4.05
C PRO A 170 -7.62 19.13 -2.90
N ALA A 171 -6.41 18.65 -2.62
CA ALA A 171 -5.58 19.26 -1.57
C ALA A 171 -5.17 20.69 -1.92
N GLU A 172 -5.05 21.54 -0.89
CA GLU A 172 -4.44 22.86 -1.04
C GLU A 172 -2.97 22.71 -1.46
N GLU A 173 -2.53 23.56 -2.38
CA GLU A 173 -1.12 23.64 -2.75
C GLU A 173 -0.33 24.02 -1.50
N LEU A 174 0.75 23.29 -1.18
CA LEU A 174 1.77 23.73 -0.24
C LEU A 174 2.46 24.98 -0.84
N SER A 175 1.75 26.10 -0.88
CA SER A 175 2.23 27.31 -1.52
C SER A 175 3.34 27.93 -0.69
N GLU A 176 4.56 27.82 -1.21
CA GLU A 176 5.65 28.80 -1.08
C GLU A 176 5.86 29.49 0.29
N SER A 177 5.97 28.76 1.39
CA SER A 177 6.53 29.34 2.63
C SER A 177 8.02 29.75 2.49
N ALA A 178 8.68 29.40 1.38
CA ALA A 178 9.98 29.92 0.99
C ALA A 178 9.92 31.31 0.30
N ALA A 179 8.79 31.70 -0.31
CA ALA A 179 8.66 33.00 -0.96
C ALA A 179 8.19 34.08 0.03
N GLN A 180 7.39 33.73 1.04
CA GLN A 180 6.91 34.69 2.03
C GLN A 180 7.92 35.04 3.15
N ASN A 181 9.08 34.38 3.19
CA ASN A 181 10.19 34.79 4.07
C ASN A 181 11.10 35.88 3.46
N LYS A 182 10.75 36.45 2.31
CA LYS A 182 11.48 37.61 1.73
C LYS A 182 10.91 38.96 2.14
N ASP A 183 9.65 39.01 2.58
CA ASP A 183 8.99 40.29 2.92
C ASP A 183 9.01 40.61 4.43
N SER A 184 9.65 39.75 5.24
CA SER A 184 9.88 39.99 6.68
C SER A 184 11.36 40.13 7.07
N VAL A 185 12.22 40.52 6.14
CA VAL A 185 13.50 41.14 6.55
C VAL A 185 13.17 42.58 6.91
N GLY A 186 12.66 42.76 8.13
CA GLY A 186 12.55 44.07 8.76
C GLY A 186 13.88 44.81 8.59
N ASN A 187 13.79 46.06 8.15
CA ASN A 187 14.93 46.93 7.89
C ASN A 187 15.74 47.11 9.18
N ILE A 188 16.75 46.26 9.42
CA ILE A 188 17.67 46.40 10.56
C ILE A 188 18.54 47.62 10.26
N THR A 189 18.10 48.78 10.74
CA THR A 189 18.94 49.97 10.80
C THR A 189 19.95 49.76 11.92
N ILE A 190 21.16 49.32 11.58
CA ILE A 190 22.29 49.31 12.51
C ILE A 190 22.67 50.77 12.78
N LYS A 191 22.31 51.27 13.96
CA LYS A 191 22.87 52.52 14.47
C LYS A 191 24.34 52.28 14.84
N PRO A 192 25.30 53.05 14.30
CA PRO A 192 26.69 52.90 14.70
C PRO A 192 26.84 53.22 16.19
N ALA A 193 27.47 52.30 16.93
CA ALA A 193 27.82 52.50 18.33
C ALA A 193 28.75 53.71 18.45
N GLY A 194 28.44 54.62 19.37
CA GLY A 194 29.23 55.81 19.63
C GLY A 194 30.67 55.46 20.01
N ASN A 195 31.60 56.31 19.58
CA ASN A 195 33.01 56.23 19.92
C ASN A 195 33.20 56.16 21.44
N VAL A 196 33.78 55.05 21.91
CA VAL A 196 34.33 54.97 23.25
C VAL A 196 35.66 55.72 23.22
N ALA A 197 35.68 56.91 23.82
CA ALA A 197 36.92 57.64 24.04
C ALA A 197 37.86 56.78 24.90
N THR A 198 38.98 56.37 24.32
CA THR A 198 40.14 55.89 25.07
C THR A 198 40.98 57.11 25.45
N GLN A 199 41.44 57.11 26.70
CA GLN A 199 42.06 58.22 27.44
C GLN A 199 43.24 58.87 26.73
#